data_AF-A0A2H0BU39-F1
#
_entry.id   AF-A0A2H0BU39-F1
#
_cell.length_a   1.000
_cell.length_b   1.000
_cell.length_c   1.000
_cell.angle_alpha   90.00
_cell.angle_beta   90.00
_cell.angle_gamma   90.00
#
_symmetry.space_group_name_H-M   'P 1'
#
loop_
_entity.id
_entity.type
_entity.pdbx_description
1 polymer ?
#
loop_
_entity_poly.entity_id
_entity_poly.type
_entity_poly.pdbx_seq_one_letter_code
_entity_poly.pdbx_strand_id
1 'polypeptide(L)'
;MEKQIQKQNTQKNISTHLMTSVAVIAFLGVGCTVPAENGLRPQLTQLEHDQMSFTATVERGDSHVTITVQRTGPRASDFIRDPEIDSPYESDAVVRNRYDFPFLRSFGGDAPSGMLEGSESTDPPRNINQQHQLEDLQLVVDAADMLRDDAEIGESFRWELREVRSMAAGALEHANDGLNGLIHPKVD
;
A
#
# COMPACT_ATOMS: atom_id res chain seq x y z
N MET A 1 19.98 56.71 -26.70
CA MET A 1 20.23 55.40 -26.07
C MET A 1 18.89 54.68 -26.03
N GLU A 2 18.59 53.98 -27.14
CA GLU A 2 18.60 52.50 -27.25
C GLU A 2 17.23 51.91 -26.88
N LYS A 3 16.30 51.91 -27.85
CA LYS A 3 15.94 50.77 -28.73
C LYS A 3 15.19 49.66 -28.00
N GLN A 4 13.86 49.84 -27.91
CA GLN A 4 12.92 48.74 -27.78
C GLN A 4 12.88 47.95 -29.10
N ILE A 5 13.17 46.66 -29.04
CA ILE A 5 13.09 45.74 -30.17
C ILE A 5 11.84 44.87 -30.01
N GLN A 6 10.86 45.13 -30.87
CA GLN A 6 9.92 44.11 -31.34
C GLN A 6 10.66 43.11 -32.23
N LYS A 7 10.50 41.81 -31.97
CA LYS A 7 10.52 40.70 -32.95
C LYS A 7 9.57 39.63 -32.43
N GLN A 8 8.34 39.57 -32.96
CA GLN A 8 7.93 38.68 -34.05
C GLN A 8 7.99 37.18 -33.72
N ASN A 9 6.79 36.60 -33.67
CA ASN A 9 6.43 35.26 -34.14
C ASN A 9 7.59 34.37 -34.59
N THR A 10 7.78 33.26 -33.87
CA THR A 10 8.08 31.99 -34.51
C THR A 10 7.37 30.88 -33.75
N GLN A 11 6.18 30.58 -34.25
CA GLN A 11 5.51 29.30 -34.06
C GLN A 11 6.48 28.21 -34.54
N LYS A 12 6.94 27.34 -33.63
CA LYS A 12 7.61 26.08 -34.00
C LYS A 12 6.92 24.93 -33.27
N ASN A 13 6.13 24.21 -34.08
CA ASN A 13 5.75 22.83 -33.87
C ASN A 13 6.96 22.01 -33.40
N ILE A 14 6.84 21.40 -32.22
CA ILE A 14 7.48 20.13 -31.88
C ILE A 14 6.37 19.37 -31.13
N SER A 15 5.53 18.67 -31.88
CA SER A 15 5.67 17.22 -32.12
C SER A 15 5.48 16.42 -30.83
N THR A 16 4.20 16.15 -30.55
CA THR A 16 3.64 14.85 -30.20
C THR A 16 4.64 13.83 -29.64
N HIS A 17 4.66 13.72 -28.32
CA HIS A 17 4.73 12.42 -27.65
C HIS A 17 3.65 12.41 -26.58
N LEU A 18 2.42 12.09 -27.00
CA LEU A 18 1.48 11.40 -26.11
C LEU A 18 2.19 10.10 -25.71
N MET A 19 2.70 10.03 -24.49
CA MET A 19 2.82 8.74 -23.83
C MET A 19 1.41 8.33 -23.48
N THR A 20 0.79 7.61 -24.41
CA THR A 20 -0.38 6.79 -24.14
C THR A 20 0.08 5.71 -23.17
N SER A 21 -0.04 5.98 -21.87
CA SER A 21 0.05 4.92 -20.86
C SER A 21 -1.09 3.96 -21.15
N VAL A 22 -0.75 2.82 -21.75
CA VAL A 22 -1.66 1.70 -21.90
C VAL A 22 -1.86 1.14 -20.50
N ALA A 23 -2.91 1.58 -19.83
CA ALA A 23 -3.47 0.82 -18.73
C ALA A 23 -3.91 -0.52 -19.32
N VAL A 24 -3.14 -1.58 -19.05
CA VAL A 24 -3.55 -2.95 -19.35
C VAL A 24 -4.63 -3.28 -18.33
N ILE A 25 -5.88 -3.00 -18.67
CA ILE A 25 -7.02 -3.49 -17.91
C ILE A 25 -7.21 -4.96 -18.29
N ALA A 26 -6.58 -5.85 -17.53
CA ALA A 26 -6.85 -7.28 -17.62
C ALA A 26 -8.22 -7.57 -16.99
N PHE A 27 -9.30 -7.41 -17.75
CA PHE A 27 -10.60 -7.99 -17.41
C PHE A 27 -10.55 -9.49 -17.63
N LEU A 28 -10.13 -10.26 -16.63
CA LEU A 28 -10.42 -11.69 -16.56
C LEU A 28 -11.76 -11.88 -15.86
N GLY A 29 -12.83 -11.80 -16.66
CA GLY A 29 -14.13 -12.33 -16.29
C GLY A 29 -14.34 -13.70 -16.94
N VAL A 30 -14.28 -14.78 -16.17
CA VAL A 30 -15.14 -15.96 -16.35
C VAL A 30 -15.40 -16.57 -14.97
N GLY A 31 -16.68 -16.66 -14.60
CA GLY A 31 -17.12 -17.20 -13.33
C GLY A 31 -16.71 -18.65 -13.10
N CYS A 32 -16.20 -18.90 -11.90
CA CYS A 32 -16.44 -20.15 -11.20
C CYS A 32 -17.22 -19.78 -9.94
N THR A 33 -18.50 -20.17 -9.87
CA THR A 33 -19.22 -20.19 -8.60
C THR A 33 -18.63 -21.31 -7.76
N VAL A 34 -17.60 -20.96 -6.97
CA VAL A 34 -17.02 -21.84 -5.96
C VAL A 34 -18.02 -21.94 -4.81
N PRO A 35 -18.36 -23.15 -4.34
CA PRO A 35 -19.32 -23.34 -3.25
C PRO A 35 -18.80 -22.70 -1.95
N ALA A 36 -19.75 -22.30 -1.10
CA ALA A 36 -19.61 -21.48 0.11
C ALA A 36 -18.80 -22.11 1.27
N GLU A 37 -17.58 -22.57 1.00
CA GLU A 37 -16.53 -22.80 2.00
C GLU A 37 -15.47 -21.65 2.00
N ASN A 38 -15.62 -20.68 1.10
CA ASN A 38 -14.70 -19.56 0.85
C ASN A 38 -14.68 -18.43 1.90
N GLY A 39 -15.48 -18.51 2.98
CA GLY A 39 -15.59 -17.42 3.96
C GLY A 39 -14.36 -17.23 4.87
N LEU A 40 -13.44 -18.20 4.91
CA LEU A 40 -12.30 -18.20 5.84
C LEU A 40 -10.96 -17.83 5.20
N ARG A 41 -10.86 -17.84 3.87
CA ARG A 41 -9.61 -17.52 3.16
C ARG A 41 -9.67 -16.11 2.60
N PRO A 42 -8.55 -15.38 2.58
CA PRO A 42 -8.49 -14.10 1.89
C PRO A 42 -8.64 -14.33 0.38
N GLN A 43 -9.39 -13.46 -0.28
CA GLN A 43 -9.59 -13.47 -1.72
C GLN A 43 -9.20 -12.11 -2.29
N LEU A 44 -8.29 -12.10 -3.25
CA LEU A 44 -7.95 -10.90 -4.02
C LEU A 44 -9.10 -10.59 -4.98
N THR A 45 -9.80 -9.47 -4.78
CA THR A 45 -10.96 -9.09 -5.60
C THR A 45 -10.64 -7.99 -6.62
N GLN A 46 -9.62 -7.18 -6.34
CA GLN A 46 -9.09 -6.18 -7.26
C GLN A 46 -7.58 -6.10 -7.10
N LEU A 47 -6.87 -6.00 -8.23
CA LEU A 47 -5.45 -5.72 -8.28
C LEU A 47 -5.16 -4.83 -9.48
N GLU A 48 -4.65 -3.64 -9.20
CA GLU A 48 -4.13 -2.70 -10.18
C GLU A 48 -2.69 -2.41 -9.82
N HIS A 49 -1.77 -2.47 -10.79
CA HIS A 49 -0.37 -2.19 -10.53
C HIS A 49 0.33 -1.64 -11.76
N ASP A 50 1.42 -0.92 -11.50
CA ASP A 50 2.44 -0.54 -12.46
C ASP A 50 3.83 -0.67 -11.83
N GLN A 51 4.85 -0.09 -12.45
CA GLN A 51 6.23 -0.17 -11.96
C GLN A 51 6.46 0.55 -10.62
N MET A 52 5.64 1.57 -10.32
CA MET A 52 5.83 2.48 -9.20
C MET A 52 4.70 2.39 -8.15
N SER A 53 3.62 1.67 -8.44
CA SER A 53 2.48 1.61 -7.55
C SER A 53 1.70 0.31 -7.68
N PHE A 54 0.96 -0.02 -6.63
CA PHE A 54 -0.14 -0.97 -6.72
C PHE A 54 -1.29 -0.56 -5.80
N THR A 55 -2.49 -1.00 -6.16
CA THR A 55 -3.68 -0.99 -5.32
C THR A 55 -4.30 -2.37 -5.36
N ALA A 56 -4.48 -2.97 -4.18
CA ALA A 56 -5.06 -4.30 -4.03
C ALA A 56 -6.22 -4.26 -3.04
N THR A 57 -7.35 -4.87 -3.42
CA THR A 57 -8.50 -5.08 -2.54
C THR A 57 -8.61 -6.56 -2.21
N VAL A 58 -8.62 -6.88 -0.92
CA VAL A 58 -8.69 -8.26 -0.42
C VAL A 58 -9.89 -8.40 0.50
N GLU A 59 -10.64 -9.47 0.34
CA GLU A 59 -11.87 -9.74 1.08
C GLU A 59 -11.80 -11.07 1.85
N ARG A 60 -12.47 -11.12 3.00
CA ARG A 60 -12.74 -12.35 3.75
C ARG A 60 -14.05 -12.22 4.52
N GLY A 61 -15.06 -13.00 4.12
CA GLY A 61 -16.39 -12.87 4.69
C GLY A 61 -16.92 -11.45 4.48
N ASP A 62 -17.29 -10.77 5.57
CA ASP A 62 -17.79 -9.38 5.54
C ASP A 62 -16.66 -8.32 5.69
N SER A 63 -15.41 -8.75 5.85
CA SER A 63 -14.25 -7.87 5.94
C SER A 63 -13.65 -7.64 4.55
N HIS A 64 -13.23 -6.40 4.29
CA HIS A 64 -12.42 -6.05 3.15
C HIS A 64 -11.38 -5.01 3.53
N VAL A 65 -10.22 -5.07 2.90
CA VAL A 65 -9.14 -4.10 3.09
C VAL A 65 -8.56 -3.69 1.75
N THR A 66 -8.16 -2.43 1.64
CA THR A 66 -7.52 -1.89 0.46
C THR A 66 -6.10 -1.45 0.82
N ILE A 67 -5.11 -2.00 0.12
CA ILE A 67 -3.69 -1.67 0.26
C ILE A 67 -3.28 -0.89 -0.97
N THR A 68 -2.81 0.35 -0.76
CA THR A 68 -2.23 1.19 -1.82
C THR A 68 -0.79 1.47 -1.50
N VAL A 69 0.11 1.25 -2.45
CA VAL A 69 1.53 1.60 -2.37
C VAL A 69 1.90 2.49 -3.54
N GLN A 70 2.68 3.53 -3.30
CA GLN A 70 3.21 4.45 -4.32
C GLN A 70 4.69 4.73 -4.08
N ARG A 71 5.46 4.88 -5.16
CA ARG A 71 6.90 5.14 -5.14
C ARG A 71 7.25 6.36 -5.96
N THR A 72 8.30 7.06 -5.56
CA THR A 72 8.83 8.25 -6.25
C THR A 72 10.02 7.95 -7.18
N GLY A 73 10.60 6.75 -7.11
CA GLY A 73 11.72 6.35 -7.97
C GLY A 73 12.12 4.87 -7.83
N PRO A 74 13.11 4.40 -8.60
CA PRO A 74 13.70 3.07 -8.41
C PRO A 74 14.62 3.05 -7.19
N ARG A 75 14.67 1.91 -6.49
CA ARG A 75 15.48 1.76 -5.28
C ARG A 75 16.97 1.69 -5.62
N ALA A 76 17.83 2.41 -4.90
CA ALA A 76 19.29 2.40 -5.16
C ALA A 76 19.93 1.01 -5.05
N SER A 77 19.39 0.14 -4.19
CA SER A 77 19.83 -1.26 -4.05
C SER A 77 19.76 -2.07 -5.34
N ASP A 78 18.95 -1.62 -6.31
CA ASP A 78 18.75 -2.31 -7.59
C ASP A 78 19.77 -1.86 -8.64
N PHE A 79 20.52 -0.77 -8.41
CA PHE A 79 21.39 -0.16 -9.43
C PHE A 79 22.81 0.20 -8.96
N ILE A 80 23.04 0.54 -7.69
CA ILE A 80 24.33 1.12 -7.28
C ILE A 80 24.78 0.61 -5.90
N ARG A 81 26.00 0.04 -5.84
CA ARG A 81 26.71 -0.31 -4.60
C ARG A 81 27.52 0.88 -4.04
N ASP A 82 27.14 2.11 -4.37
CA ASP A 82 27.84 3.32 -3.92
C ASP A 82 27.03 3.94 -2.77
N PRO A 83 27.55 3.91 -1.53
CA PRO A 83 26.88 4.47 -0.36
C PRO A 83 26.84 6.00 -0.34
N GLU A 84 27.46 6.69 -1.30
CA GLU A 84 27.46 8.17 -1.37
C GLU A 84 26.32 8.76 -2.24
N ILE A 85 25.47 7.91 -2.84
CA ILE A 85 24.34 8.37 -3.66
C ILE A 85 23.06 8.35 -2.83
N ASP A 86 22.56 9.53 -2.49
CA ASP A 86 21.20 9.70 -1.95
C ASP A 86 20.19 9.15 -2.97
N SER A 87 19.49 8.08 -2.62
CA SER A 87 18.43 7.52 -3.45
C SER A 87 17.20 8.43 -3.37
N PRO A 88 16.62 8.87 -4.50
CA PRO A 88 15.32 9.55 -4.47
C PRO A 88 14.16 8.56 -4.20
N TYR A 89 14.46 7.35 -3.74
CA TYR A 89 13.47 6.31 -3.48
C TYR A 89 12.74 6.59 -2.18
N GLU A 90 11.48 6.97 -2.32
CA GLU A 90 10.51 6.99 -1.25
C GLU A 90 9.37 6.04 -1.61
N SER A 91 8.79 5.39 -0.60
CA SER A 91 7.59 4.60 -0.74
C SER A 91 6.59 4.99 0.31
N ASP A 92 5.36 5.22 -0.12
CA ASP A 92 4.22 5.44 0.76
C ASP A 92 3.29 4.24 0.69
N ALA A 93 2.81 3.79 1.85
CA ALA A 93 1.81 2.73 1.94
C ALA A 93 0.60 3.24 2.74
N VAL A 94 -0.60 3.05 2.20
CA VAL A 94 -1.85 3.38 2.89
C VAL A 94 -2.75 2.15 2.88
N VAL A 95 -3.20 1.75 4.06
CA VAL A 95 -4.15 0.65 4.23
C VAL A 95 -5.47 1.18 4.76
N ARG A 96 -6.55 0.82 4.07
CA ARG A 96 -7.94 1.17 4.42
C ARG A 96 -8.72 -0.05 4.86
N ASN A 97 -9.56 0.14 5.87
CA ASN A 97 -10.37 -0.92 6.46
C ASN A 97 -11.70 -1.12 5.70
N ARG A 98 -12.58 -1.97 6.22
CA ARG A 98 -13.88 -2.28 5.61
C ARG A 98 -14.87 -1.11 5.50
N TYR A 99 -14.49 0.05 6.03
CA TYR A 99 -15.27 1.29 6.00
C TYR A 99 -14.59 2.37 5.17
N ASP A 100 -13.57 2.01 4.39
CA ASP A 100 -12.73 2.90 3.60
C ASP A 100 -11.95 3.94 4.46
N PHE A 101 -11.84 3.69 5.78
CA PHE A 101 -11.04 4.54 6.65
C PHE A 101 -9.57 4.11 6.62
N PRO A 102 -8.64 5.03 6.36
CA PRO A 102 -7.22 4.74 6.46
C PRO A 102 -6.83 4.54 7.92
N PHE A 103 -6.18 3.42 8.24
CA PHE A 103 -5.87 3.01 9.61
C PHE A 103 -4.44 2.52 9.80
N LEU A 104 -3.72 2.22 8.71
CA LEU A 104 -2.27 2.04 8.72
C LEU A 104 -1.67 2.89 7.61
N ARG A 105 -0.59 3.62 7.90
CA ARG A 105 0.12 4.46 6.95
C ARG A 105 1.63 4.33 7.17
N SER A 106 2.39 4.29 6.08
CA SER A 106 3.82 4.53 6.10
C SER A 106 4.18 5.67 5.15
N PHE A 107 5.10 6.54 5.59
CA PHE A 107 5.65 7.66 4.85
C PHE A 107 7.18 7.73 4.99
N GLY A 108 7.94 7.55 3.91
CA GLY A 108 9.38 7.90 3.90
C GLY A 108 10.32 6.88 3.26
N GLY A 109 11.46 7.40 2.76
CA GLY A 109 12.46 6.73 1.94
C GLY A 109 13.59 5.99 2.65
N ASP A 110 14.28 5.18 1.83
CA ASP A 110 15.36 4.23 2.15
C ASP A 110 15.21 3.43 3.47
N ALA A 111 14.37 2.40 3.45
CA ALA A 111 14.40 1.37 4.48
C ALA A 111 15.59 0.41 4.27
N PRO A 112 16.72 0.61 4.97
CA PRO A 112 17.30 -0.54 5.67
C PRO A 112 17.73 -0.14 7.09
N SER A 113 17.30 -0.92 8.08
CA SER A 113 17.64 -0.79 9.52
C SER A 113 17.00 0.37 10.28
N GLY A 114 15.66 0.43 10.28
CA GLY A 114 14.93 1.26 11.23
C GLY A 114 13.44 1.19 10.92
N MET A 115 12.71 0.27 11.55
CA MET A 115 11.31 0.59 11.83
C MET A 115 11.33 1.94 12.57
N LEU A 116 10.40 2.84 12.25
CA LEU A 116 10.06 4.06 13.01
C LEU A 116 10.66 5.40 12.55
N GLU A 117 10.56 5.78 11.27
CA GLU A 117 10.48 7.23 10.97
C GLU A 117 9.19 7.67 10.28
N GLY A 118 8.33 6.73 9.85
CA GLY A 118 7.13 7.06 9.06
C GLY A 118 5.86 6.24 9.26
N SER A 119 5.88 5.19 10.11
CA SER A 119 4.74 4.29 10.27
C SER A 119 3.75 4.81 11.32
N GLU A 120 2.56 5.24 10.90
CA GLU A 120 1.46 5.65 11.78
C GLU A 120 0.31 4.64 11.70
N SER A 121 -0.10 4.09 12.84
CA SER A 121 -1.38 3.41 13.01
C SER A 121 -2.36 4.42 13.59
N THR A 122 -3.42 4.77 12.86
CA THR A 122 -4.45 5.68 13.36
C THR A 122 -5.56 4.85 14.01
N ASP A 123 -5.91 5.18 15.25
CA ASP A 123 -7.08 4.59 15.89
C ASP A 123 -8.33 4.90 15.06
N PRO A 124 -9.10 3.88 14.63
CA PRO A 124 -10.35 4.12 13.95
C PRO A 124 -11.30 4.94 14.84
N PRO A 125 -12.27 5.67 14.25
CA PRO A 125 -13.24 6.44 15.04
C PRO A 125 -13.88 5.57 16.13
N ARG A 126 -14.09 6.14 17.33
CA ARG A 126 -14.48 5.43 18.57
C ARG A 126 -15.76 4.57 18.49
N ASN A 127 -16.48 4.59 17.37
CA ASN A 127 -17.68 3.80 17.11
C ASN A 127 -17.43 2.57 16.22
N ILE A 128 -16.19 2.28 15.83
CA ILE A 128 -15.87 1.04 15.10
C ILE A 128 -15.83 -0.12 16.08
N ASN A 129 -16.47 -1.23 15.71
CA ASN A 129 -16.45 -2.46 16.49
C ASN A 129 -15.01 -2.98 16.59
N GLN A 130 -14.47 -3.10 17.81
CA GLN A 130 -13.12 -3.62 18.07
C GLN A 130 -12.88 -4.99 17.42
N GLN A 131 -13.91 -5.83 17.36
CA GLN A 131 -13.82 -7.12 16.66
C GLN A 131 -13.58 -6.92 15.15
N HIS A 132 -14.27 -5.97 14.52
CA HIS A 132 -14.05 -5.67 13.10
C HIS A 132 -12.63 -5.13 12.86
N GLN A 133 -12.08 -4.37 13.79
CA GLN A 133 -10.70 -3.89 13.70
C GLN A 133 -9.68 -5.04 13.76
N LEU A 134 -9.86 -6.00 14.67
CA LEU A 134 -8.99 -7.18 14.76
C LEU A 134 -9.08 -8.04 13.49
N GLU A 135 -10.30 -8.25 12.99
CA GLU A 135 -10.53 -8.96 11.73
C GLU A 135 -9.86 -8.27 10.53
N ASP A 136 -9.99 -6.95 10.44
CA ASP A 136 -9.38 -6.16 9.36
C ASP A 136 -7.85 -6.19 9.46
N LEU A 137 -7.28 -6.03 10.66
CA LEU A 137 -5.83 -6.12 10.88
C LEU A 137 -5.27 -7.51 10.50
N GLN A 138 -5.96 -8.57 10.89
CA GLN A 138 -5.60 -9.93 10.49
C GLN A 138 -5.70 -10.10 8.97
N LEU A 139 -6.73 -9.54 8.33
CA LEU A 139 -6.88 -9.57 6.88
C LEU A 139 -5.74 -8.82 6.17
N VAL A 140 -5.21 -7.73 6.73
CA VAL A 140 -4.03 -7.04 6.17
C VAL A 140 -2.78 -7.91 6.23
N VAL A 141 -2.53 -8.61 7.35
CA VAL A 141 -1.39 -9.55 7.46
C VAL A 141 -1.49 -10.63 6.38
N ASP A 142 -2.67 -11.22 6.25
CA ASP A 142 -2.89 -12.31 5.29
C ASP A 142 -2.88 -11.81 3.83
N ALA A 143 -3.38 -10.59 3.58
CA ALA A 143 -3.29 -9.93 2.28
C ALA A 143 -1.84 -9.65 1.89
N ALA A 144 -1.01 -9.17 2.81
CA ALA A 144 0.40 -8.92 2.56
C ALA A 144 1.18 -10.20 2.28
N ASP A 145 0.91 -11.29 3.01
CA ASP A 145 1.50 -12.60 2.73
C ASP A 145 1.03 -13.16 1.38
N MET A 146 -0.25 -13.02 1.03
CA MET A 146 -0.80 -13.41 -0.27
C MET A 146 -0.17 -12.64 -1.43
N LEU A 147 -0.07 -11.31 -1.32
CA LEU A 147 0.53 -10.45 -2.37
C LEU A 147 2.04 -10.64 -2.49
N ARG A 148 2.72 -11.08 -1.42
CA ARG A 148 4.15 -11.43 -1.47
C ARG A 148 4.40 -12.70 -2.28
N ASP A 149 3.47 -13.65 -2.20
CA ASP A 149 3.57 -14.92 -2.92
C ASP A 149 3.04 -14.81 -4.36
N ASP A 150 2.44 -13.67 -4.73
CA ASP A 150 2.12 -13.31 -6.12
C ASP A 150 3.39 -12.99 -6.93
N ALA A 151 3.50 -13.54 -8.15
CA ALA A 151 4.71 -13.43 -8.94
C ALA A 151 4.99 -12.01 -9.47
N GLU A 152 3.96 -11.21 -9.73
CA GLU A 152 4.11 -9.88 -10.31
C GLU A 152 4.34 -8.83 -9.22
N ILE A 153 3.54 -8.89 -8.16
CA ILE A 153 3.60 -7.94 -7.04
C ILE A 153 4.72 -8.31 -6.07
N GLY A 154 4.86 -9.60 -5.75
CA GLY A 154 5.73 -10.07 -4.69
C GLY A 154 7.20 -9.77 -4.94
N GLU A 155 7.67 -9.87 -6.19
CA GLU A 155 9.04 -9.49 -6.54
C GLU A 155 9.19 -7.96 -6.53
N SER A 156 8.25 -7.26 -7.17
CA SER A 156 8.32 -5.83 -7.40
C SER A 156 8.20 -5.02 -6.12
N PHE A 157 7.37 -5.45 -5.16
CA PHE A 157 6.98 -4.71 -3.94
C PHE A 157 7.27 -5.47 -2.64
N ARG A 158 8.22 -6.41 -2.65
CA ARG A 158 8.54 -7.26 -1.47
C ARG A 158 8.81 -6.49 -0.18
N TRP A 159 9.38 -5.29 -0.28
CA TRP A 159 9.81 -4.51 0.88
C TRP A 159 8.63 -3.78 1.50
N GLU A 160 7.79 -3.17 0.68
CA GLU A 160 6.57 -2.48 1.09
C GLU A 160 5.56 -3.48 1.64
N LEU A 161 5.44 -4.67 1.03
CA LEU A 161 4.60 -5.74 1.56
C LEU A 161 5.08 -6.22 2.94
N ARG A 162 6.41 -6.30 3.16
CA ARG A 162 6.97 -6.62 4.48
C ARG A 162 6.63 -5.56 5.51
N GLU A 163 6.70 -4.30 5.11
CA GLU A 163 6.37 -3.17 5.97
C GLU A 163 4.89 -3.13 6.32
N VAL A 164 4.00 -3.25 5.34
CA VAL A 164 2.55 -3.35 5.54
C VAL A 164 2.21 -4.48 6.51
N ARG A 165 2.81 -5.66 6.31
CA ARG A 165 2.66 -6.81 7.21
C ARG A 165 3.14 -6.50 8.62
N SER A 166 4.31 -5.85 8.76
CA SER A 166 4.89 -5.49 10.06
C SER A 166 4.02 -4.49 10.82
N MET A 167 3.49 -3.46 10.13
CA MET A 167 2.57 -2.49 10.72
C MET A 167 1.29 -3.16 11.21
N ALA A 168 0.69 -4.03 10.39
CA ALA A 168 -0.53 -4.73 10.75
C ALA A 168 -0.32 -5.69 11.94
N ALA A 169 0.79 -6.43 11.95
CA ALA A 169 1.14 -7.32 13.06
C ALA A 169 1.35 -6.55 14.36
N GLY A 170 2.10 -5.44 14.34
CA GLY A 170 2.29 -4.60 15.52
C GLY A 170 0.98 -3.99 16.03
N ALA A 171 0.13 -3.49 15.13
CA ALA A 171 -1.18 -2.96 15.49
C ALA A 171 -2.11 -4.05 16.07
N LEU A 172 -2.04 -5.29 15.56
CA LEU A 172 -2.80 -6.42 16.09
C LEU A 172 -2.35 -6.81 17.50
N GLU A 173 -1.04 -6.82 17.77
CA GLU A 173 -0.49 -7.05 19.11
C GLU A 173 -0.99 -5.99 20.10
N HIS A 174 -0.91 -4.70 19.73
CA HIS A 174 -1.41 -3.61 20.56
C HIS A 174 -2.93 -3.67 20.80
N ALA A 175 -3.72 -4.00 19.77
CA ALA A 175 -5.16 -4.12 19.90
C ALA A 175 -5.57 -5.29 20.82
N ASN A 176 -4.85 -6.41 20.75
CA ASN A 176 -5.07 -7.57 21.63
C ASN A 176 -4.69 -7.27 23.09
N ASP A 177 -3.60 -6.53 23.34
CA ASP A 177 -3.22 -6.10 24.69
C ASP A 177 -4.28 -5.19 25.33
N GLY A 178 -4.84 -4.27 24.54
CA GLY A 178 -5.97 -3.42 24.97
C GLY A 178 -7.21 -4.23 25.34
N LEU A 179 -7.54 -5.25 24.55
CA LEU A 179 -8.68 -6.15 24.82
C LEU A 179 -8.45 -6.99 26.09
N ASN A 180 -7.24 -7.53 26.28
CA ASN A 180 -6.89 -8.31 27.46
C ASN A 180 -6.87 -7.47 28.75
N GLY A 181 -6.44 -6.21 28.68
CA GLY A 181 -6.50 -5.27 29.81
C GLY A 181 -7.92 -4.86 30.24
N LEU A 182 -8.89 -4.93 29.32
CA LEU A 182 -10.32 -4.69 29.61
C LEU A 182 -11.02 -5.92 30.20
N ILE A 183 -10.58 -7.12 29.85
CA ILE A 183 -11.15 -8.39 30.35
C ILE A 183 -10.51 -8.81 31.69
N HIS A 184 -9.23 -8.48 31.89
CA HIS A 184 -8.51 -8.65 33.15
C HIS A 184 -7.95 -7.30 33.60
N PRO A 185 -8.76 -6.46 34.27
CA PRO A 185 -8.21 -5.26 34.91
C PRO A 185 -7.08 -5.71 35.84
N LYS A 186 -5.91 -5.11 35.71
CA LYS A 186 -4.84 -5.26 36.70
C LYS A 186 -5.44 -4.84 38.04
N VAL A 187 -5.62 -5.81 38.93
CA VAL A 187 -5.97 -5.56 40.31
C VAL A 187 -4.68 -5.07 40.95
N ASP A 188 -4.53 -3.76 41.06
CA ASP A 188 -3.50 -3.12 41.88
C ASP A 188 -3.70 -3.49 43.37
#